data_AF-A0A3M1ZPW3-F1
#
_entry.id   AF-A0A3M1ZPW3-F1
#
_cell.length_a   1.000
_cell.length_b   1.000
_cell.length_c   1.000
_cell.angle_alpha   90.00
_cell.angle_beta   90.00
_cell.angle_gamma   90.00
#
_symmetry.space_group_name_H-M   'P 1'
#
loop_
_entity.id
_entity.type
_entity.pdbx_description
1 polymer ?
#
loop_
_entity_poly.entity_id
_entity_poly.type
_entity_poly.pdbx_seq_one_letter_code
_entity_poly.pdbx_strand_id
1 'polypeptide(L)' 'ERIVDRIEARLQEEGRKEVPSREIGEAVMAELQALDPVAYVRFASVYREFRGVDEFVDALREFLEGQKDA' A
#
# COMPACT_ATOMS: atom_id res chain seq x y z
N GLU A 1 -13.60 -5.12 5.20
CA GLU A 1 -13.24 -5.92 6.37
C GLU A 1 -12.29 -7.06 6.00
N ARG A 2 -12.69 -8.03 5.16
CA ARG A 2 -11.84 -9.18 4.73
C ARG A 2 -10.33 -8.95 4.49
N ILE A 3 -9.94 -7.84 3.86
CA ILE A 3 -8.51 -7.50 3.64
C ILE A 3 -7.81 -7.19 4.96
N VAL A 4 -8.46 -6.38 5.80
CA VAL A 4 -7.95 -6.01 7.12
C VAL A 4 -7.82 -7.26 7.99
N ASP A 5 -8.83 -8.13 7.99
CA ASP A 5 -8.81 -9.38 8.76
C ASP A 5 -7.64 -10.28 8.34
N ARG A 6 -7.35 -10.35 7.04
CA ARG A 6 -6.21 -11.12 6.51
C ARG A 6 -4.86 -10.51 6.91
N ILE A 7 -4.73 -9.19 6.84
CA ILE A 7 -3.50 -8.50 7.27
C ILE A 7 -3.27 -8.75 8.76
N GLU A 8 -4.32 -8.59 9.58
CA GLU A 8 -4.25 -8.80 11.03
C GLU A 8 -3.89 -10.25 11.37
N ALA A 9 -4.58 -11.23 10.78
CA ALA A 9 -4.31 -12.64 11.01
C ALA A 9 -2.85 -12.99 10.68
N ARG A 10 -2.34 -12.53 9.53
CA ARG A 10 -0.95 -12.75 9.12
C ARG A 10 0.04 -12.18 10.15
N LEU A 11 -0.20 -10.96 10.62
CA LEU A 11 0.69 -10.32 11.61
C LEU A 11 0.61 -11.00 12.99
N GLN A 12 -0.55 -11.49 13.39
CA GLN A 12 -0.72 -12.24 14.63
C GLN A 12 0.00 -13.60 14.57
N GLU A 13 -0.01 -14.28 13.42
CA GLU A 13 0.69 -15.56 13.20
C GLU A 13 2.21 -15.45 13.36
N GLU A 14 2.79 -14.25 13.20
CA GLU A 14 4.22 -14.01 13.43
C GLU A 14 4.61 -14.08 14.93
N GLY A 15 3.64 -14.07 15.84
CA GLY A 15 3.87 -14.23 17.28
C GLY A 15 4.64 -13.09 17.95
N ARG A 16 4.72 -11.93 17.28
CA ARG A 16 5.44 -10.75 17.76
C ARG A 16 4.59 -9.93 18.71
N LYS A 17 5.20 -9.47 19.80
CA LYS A 17 4.53 -8.61 20.79
C LYS A 17 4.28 -7.19 20.26
N GLU A 18 5.14 -6.72 19.37
CA GLU A 18 5.07 -5.39 18.77
C GLU A 18 5.28 -5.50 17.26
N VAL A 19 4.48 -4.75 16.50
CA VAL A 19 4.54 -4.69 15.03
C VAL A 19 4.84 -3.24 14.63
N PRO A 20 5.93 -2.98 13.88
CA PRO A 20 6.23 -1.67 13.35
C PRO A 20 5.10 -1.18 12.43
N SER A 21 4.64 0.06 12.61
CA SER A 21 3.58 0.64 11.76
C SER A 21 3.94 0.64 10.28
N ARG A 22 5.24 0.71 9.96
CA ARG A 22 5.75 0.60 8.59
C ARG A 22 5.29 -0.69 7.92
N GLU A 23 5.39 -1.81 8.61
CA GLU A 23 5.05 -3.14 8.13
C GLU A 23 3.55 -3.29 7.83
N ILE A 24 2.71 -2.70 8.69
CA ILE A 24 1.27 -2.62 8.46
C ILE A 24 0.97 -1.80 7.20
N GLY A 25 1.63 -0.64 7.05
CA GLY A 25 1.47 0.19 5.86
C GLY A 25 1.93 -0.49 4.57
N GLU A 26 3.03 -1.24 4.60
CA GLU A 26 3.50 -2.04 3.46
C GLU A 26 2.50 -3.15 3.10
N ALA A 27 1.92 -3.84 4.09
CA ALA A 27 0.89 -4.86 3.88
C ALA A 27 -0.38 -4.27 3.25
N VAL A 28 -0.84 -3.11 3.74
CA VAL A 28 -2.00 -2.40 3.18
C VAL A 28 -1.70 -1.92 1.75
N MET A 29 -0.51 -1.38 1.48
CA MET A 29 -0.11 -0.94 0.14
C MET A 29 -0.16 -2.08 -0.87
N ALA A 30 0.33 -3.27 -0.53
CA ALA A 30 0.31 -4.43 -1.41
C ALA A 30 -1.12 -4.87 -1.76
N GLU A 31 -2.01 -4.88 -0.76
CA GLU A 31 -3.42 -5.23 -0.95
C GLU A 31 -4.17 -4.19 -1.80
N LEU A 32 -3.92 -2.90 -1.57
CA LEU A 32 -4.53 -1.83 -2.35
C LEU A 32 -4.05 -1.80 -3.79
N GLN A 33 -2.77 -2.12 -4.05
CA GLN A 33 -2.21 -2.19 -5.40
C GLN A 33 -2.97 -3.18 -6.28
N ALA A 34 -3.39 -4.32 -5.72
CA ALA A 34 -4.17 -5.34 -6.44
C ALA A 34 -5.68 -5.04 -6.48
N LEU A 35 -6.20 -4.33 -5.47
CA LEU A 35 -7.62 -4.09 -5.31
C LEU A 35 -8.13 -2.88 -6.12
N ASP A 36 -7.50 -1.72 -5.93
CA ASP A 36 -7.98 -0.46 -6.47
C ASP A 36 -6.82 0.55 -6.65
N PRO A 37 -6.51 0.91 -7.91
CA PRO A 37 -5.47 1.89 -8.25
C PRO A 37 -5.61 3.24 -7.55
N VAL A 38 -6.83 3.76 -7.44
CA VAL A 38 -7.12 5.08 -6.86
C VAL A 38 -6.92 5.04 -5.35
N ALA A 39 -7.35 3.96 -4.68
CA ALA A 39 -7.15 3.76 -3.26
C ALA A 39 -5.67 3.58 -2.92
N TYR A 40 -4.92 2.80 -3.72
CA TYR A 40 -3.47 2.65 -3.59
C TYR A 40 -2.77 4.02 -3.63
N VAL A 41 -3.06 4.81 -4.65
CA VAL A 41 -2.46 6.13 -4.87
C VAL A 41 -2.78 7.10 -3.73
N ARG A 42 -4.03 7.12 -3.23
CA ARG A 42 -4.45 7.94 -2.08
C ARG A 42 -3.76 7.53 -0.78
N PHE A 43 -3.51 6.23 -0.59
CA PHE A 43 -2.79 5.75 0.57
C PHE A 43 -1.30 6.08 0.46
N ALA A 44 -0.70 5.82 -0.70
CA ALA A 44 0.69 6.11 -1.01
C ALA A 44 1.03 7.58 -0.81
N SER A 45 0.10 8.51 -1.11
CA SER A 45 0.37 9.94 -0.97
C SER A 45 0.64 10.40 0.45
N VAL A 46 0.03 9.74 1.44
CA VAL A 46 0.30 10.01 2.86
C VAL A 46 1.45 9.14 3.34
N TYR A 47 1.47 7.87 2.96
CA TYR A 47 2.44 6.90 3.48
C TYR A 47 3.88 7.15 3.00
N ARG A 48 4.08 7.58 1.75
CA ARG A 48 5.40 7.88 1.18
C ARG A 48 5.81 9.35 1.28
N GLU A 49 4.93 10.20 1.84
CA GLU A 49 5.18 11.63 2.05
C GLU A 49 5.73 12.34 0.80
N PHE A 50 4.98 12.27 -0.30
CA PHE A 50 5.40 12.94 -1.54
C PHE A 50 5.56 14.44 -1.31
N ARG A 51 6.71 14.99 -1.71
CA ARG A 51 7.09 16.37 -1.44
C ARG A 51 6.45 17.36 -2.43
N GLY A 52 5.67 16.88 -3.39
CA GLY A 52 4.95 17.70 -4.37
C GLY A 52 4.04 16.89 -5.28
N VAL A 53 3.18 17.62 -6.01
CA VAL A 53 2.23 17.03 -6.99
C VAL A 53 2.95 16.32 -8.13
N ASP A 54 4.13 16.81 -8.54
CA ASP A 54 4.90 16.21 -9.63
C ASP A 54 5.40 14.80 -9.28
N GLU A 55 5.94 14.61 -8.06
CA GLU A 55 6.38 13.30 -7.56
C GLU A 55 5.22 12.29 -7.48
N PHE A 56 4.02 12.79 -7.15
CA PHE A 56 2.80 11.99 -7.16
C PHE A 56 2.35 11.60 -8.57
N VAL A 57 2.41 12.52 -9.54
CA VAL A 57 2.05 12.25 -10.94
C VAL A 57 3.02 11.26 -11.57
N ASP A 58 4.31 11.35 -11.26
CA ASP A 58 5.33 10.41 -11.76
C ASP A 58 5.12 9.01 -11.18
N ALA A 59 4.88 8.90 -9.87
CA ALA A 59 4.56 7.61 -9.23
C ALA A 59 3.26 6.98 -9.78
N LEU A 60 2.26 7.81 -10.11
CA LEU A 60 1.02 7.36 -10.75
C LEU A 60 1.27 6.84 -12.16
N ARG A 61 2.13 7.51 -12.95
CA ARG A 61 2.48 7.07 -14.31
C ARG A 61 3.19 5.72 -14.28
N GLU A 62 4.22 5.56 -13.45
CA GLU A 62 4.95 4.31 -13.30
C GLU A 62 4.02 3.15 -12.90
N PHE A 63 3.07 3.42 -11.99
CA PHE A 63 2.07 2.44 -11.58
C PHE A 63 1.11 2.03 -12.71
N LEU A 64 0.59 2.99 -13.48
CA LEU A 64 -0.34 2.74 -14.58
C LEU A 64 0.34 2.04 -15.77
N GLU A 65 1.63 2.30 -15.99
CA GLU A 65 2.44 1.60 -16.98
C GLU A 65 2.69 0.15 -16.56
N GLY A 66 3.04 -0.09 -15.28
CA GLY A 66 3.22 -1.45 -14.75
C GLY A 66 1.97 -2.34 -14.78
N GLN A 67 0.76 -1.76 -14.83
CA GLN A 67 -0.48 -2.52 -15.02
C GLN A 67 -0.77 -2.92 -16.47
N LYS A 68 -0.16 -2.27 -17.47
CA LYS A 68 -0.36 -2.64 -18.88
C LYS A 68 0.43 -3.88 -19.29
N ASP A 69 1.46 -4.22 -18.52
CA ASP A 69 2.39 -5.31 -18.79
C ASP A 69 2.11 -6.59 -17.97
N ALA A 70 1.09 -6.57 -17.10
CA ALA A 70 0.66 -7.68 -16.23
C ALA A 70 -0.72 -8.22 -16.64
#